data_AF-A0A2D5PLL1-F1
#
_entry.id   AF-A0A2D5PLL1-F1
#
_cell.length_a   1.000
_cell.length_b   1.000
_cell.length_c   1.000
_cell.angle_alpha   90.00
_cell.angle_beta   90.00
_cell.angle_gamma   90.00
#
_symmetry.space_group_name_H-M   'P 1'
#
loop_
_entity.id
_entity.type
_entity.pdbx_description
1 polymer ?
#
loop_
_entity_poly.entity_id
_entity_poly.type
_entity_poly.pdbx_seq_one_letter_code
_entity_poly.pdbx_strand_id
1 'polypeptide(L)'
;MSDAQSIPSNGFHPSLLIAVVLLIAIPAAVFFFIAPANNELAGEVKSFSSAEDEPRELRLTDGSEVRMEESSAIAVRYSDEQRRVQLTSGEATFIVVPDSRPFWVQANMLRVNAGVSAFSVRLNQESIVLHVIEGEVRAQSQGKVQTLLAGATVVLNNR
;
A
#
# COMPACT_ATOMS: atom_id res chain seq x y z
N MET A 1 -12.59 8.52 -71.70
CA MET A 1 -11.28 8.75 -71.04
C MET A 1 -11.46 9.98 -70.16
N SER A 2 -11.45 9.96 -68.84
CA SER A 2 -11.00 8.98 -67.86
C SER A 2 -11.88 9.11 -66.62
N ASP A 3 -12.33 7.98 -66.07
CA ASP A 3 -12.73 7.87 -64.67
C ASP A 3 -11.57 8.28 -63.77
N ALA A 4 -11.88 8.95 -62.65
CA ALA A 4 -10.98 9.06 -61.51
C ALA A 4 -11.82 8.90 -60.24
N GLN A 5 -11.68 7.71 -59.65
CA GLN A 5 -12.27 7.29 -58.39
C GLN A 5 -11.31 7.60 -57.21
N SER A 6 -11.91 7.81 -56.04
CA SER A 6 -11.34 7.75 -54.66
C SER A 6 -10.50 8.96 -54.20
N ILE A 7 -10.57 9.45 -52.95
CA ILE A 7 -10.63 8.75 -51.65
C ILE A 7 -11.44 9.58 -50.60
N PRO A 8 -12.29 8.97 -49.75
CA PRO A 8 -12.85 9.66 -48.58
C PRO A 8 -11.81 9.82 -47.46
N SER A 9 -11.61 11.05 -46.98
CA SER A 9 -10.76 11.34 -45.82
C SER A 9 -11.48 10.95 -44.52
N ASN A 10 -11.14 9.78 -43.96
CA ASN A 10 -11.55 9.41 -42.61
C ASN A 10 -10.85 10.33 -41.58
N GLY A 11 -11.59 11.27 -41.03
CA GLY A 11 -11.16 12.12 -39.92
C GLY A 11 -11.05 11.32 -38.62
N PHE A 12 -9.87 10.79 -38.34
CA PHE A 12 -9.51 10.35 -36.99
C PHE A 12 -9.44 11.59 -36.08
N HIS A 13 -10.47 11.82 -35.28
CA HIS A 13 -10.49 12.93 -34.31
C HIS A 13 -9.74 12.52 -33.03
N PRO A 14 -8.64 13.21 -32.65
CA PRO A 14 -7.80 12.84 -31.49
C PRO A 14 -8.51 12.94 -30.13
N SER A 15 -9.68 13.59 -30.07
CA SER A 15 -10.52 13.68 -28.86
C SER A 15 -11.14 12.34 -28.45
N LEU A 16 -11.29 11.37 -29.37
CA LEU A 16 -11.84 10.06 -29.05
C LEU A 16 -10.87 9.20 -28.20
N LEU A 17 -9.55 9.43 -28.33
CA LEU A 17 -8.52 8.68 -27.58
C LEU A 17 -8.43 9.13 -26.11
N ILE A 18 -8.64 10.41 -25.81
CA ILE A 18 -8.57 10.95 -24.45
C ILE A 18 -9.74 10.43 -23.58
N ALA A 19 -10.93 10.30 -24.18
CA ALA A 19 -12.12 9.82 -23.48
C ALA A 19 -12.01 8.34 -23.04
N VAL A 20 -11.34 7.49 -23.83
CA VAL A 20 -11.16 6.06 -23.53
C VAL A 20 -10.10 5.84 -22.44
N VAL A 21 -9.03 6.65 -22.40
CA VAL A 21 -8.00 6.58 -21.35
C VAL A 21 -8.57 6.95 -19.97
N LEU A 22 -9.40 7.99 -19.88
CA LEU A 22 -10.07 8.37 -18.62
C LEU A 22 -11.10 7.32 -18.16
N LEU A 23 -11.79 6.64 -19.08
CA LEU A 23 -12.78 5.61 -18.76
C LEU A 23 -12.15 4.32 -18.21
N ILE A 24 -10.86 4.06 -18.46
CA ILE A 24 -10.13 2.88 -17.96
C ILE A 24 -9.24 3.24 -16.76
N ALA A 25 -8.61 4.41 -16.76
CA ALA A 25 -7.72 4.84 -15.68
C ALA A 25 -8.45 5.09 -14.35
N ILE A 26 -9.69 5.57 -14.40
CA ILE A 26 -10.50 5.81 -13.19
C ILE A 26 -10.93 4.48 -12.54
N PRO A 27 -11.52 3.49 -13.24
CA PRO A 27 -11.83 2.20 -12.64
C PRO A 27 -10.60 1.43 -12.17
N ALA A 28 -9.45 1.51 -12.84
CA ALA A 28 -8.23 0.86 -12.38
C ALA A 28 -7.69 1.49 -11.08
N ALA A 29 -7.71 2.83 -11.00
CA ALA A 29 -7.37 3.54 -9.76
C ALA A 29 -8.35 3.20 -8.64
N VAL A 30 -9.67 3.17 -8.93
CA VAL A 30 -10.74 2.80 -7.98
C VAL A 30 -10.64 1.34 -7.54
N PHE A 31 -10.28 0.42 -8.43
CA PHE A 31 -10.05 -0.99 -8.12
C PHE A 31 -8.85 -1.17 -7.17
N PHE A 32 -7.75 -0.42 -7.41
CA PHE A 32 -6.62 -0.32 -6.49
C PHE A 32 -6.97 0.41 -5.16
N PHE A 33 -8.07 1.19 -5.15
CA PHE A 33 -8.55 1.97 -3.99
C PHE A 33 -9.59 1.25 -3.13
N ILE A 34 -10.41 0.33 -3.67
CA ILE A 34 -11.60 -0.23 -3.00
C ILE A 34 -11.50 -1.73 -2.71
N ALA A 35 -10.78 -2.54 -3.48
CA ALA A 35 -10.85 -3.99 -3.31
C ALA A 35 -9.78 -4.52 -2.31
N PRO A 36 -10.15 -4.92 -1.08
CA PRO A 36 -9.37 -5.95 -0.40
C PRO A 36 -9.48 -7.20 -1.26
N ALA A 37 -8.37 -7.61 -1.91
CA ALA A 37 -8.35 -8.85 -2.66
C ALA A 37 -8.84 -9.98 -1.75
N ASN A 38 -9.86 -10.66 -2.24
CA ASN A 38 -10.88 -11.48 -1.58
C ASN A 38 -10.33 -12.83 -1.05
N ASN A 39 -9.06 -12.85 -0.69
CA ASN A 39 -8.35 -13.99 -0.13
C ASN A 39 -7.53 -13.53 1.08
N GLU A 40 -8.22 -13.16 2.17
CA GLU A 40 -7.57 -12.77 3.43
C GLU A 40 -6.69 -13.89 4.03
N LEU A 41 -6.92 -15.14 3.60
CA LEU A 41 -6.31 -16.37 4.09
C LEU A 41 -5.28 -16.99 3.13
N ALA A 42 -5.05 -16.43 1.94
CA ALA A 42 -4.06 -16.98 1.01
C ALA A 42 -2.63 -16.55 1.38
N GLY A 43 -1.69 -17.50 1.33
CA GLY A 43 -0.27 -17.28 1.62
C GLY A 43 0.17 -17.83 2.98
N GLU A 44 1.44 -18.22 3.05
CA GLU A 44 2.09 -18.65 4.30
C GLU A 44 2.24 -17.47 5.27
N VAL A 45 1.96 -17.71 6.55
CA VAL A 45 2.17 -16.71 7.61
C VAL A 45 3.52 -16.94 8.27
N LYS A 46 4.36 -15.91 8.26
CA LYS A 46 5.64 -15.90 8.96
C LYS A 46 5.61 -14.86 10.07
N SER A 47 5.72 -15.32 11.32
CA SER A 47 5.71 -14.44 12.49
C SER A 47 7.12 -14.13 12.95
N PHE A 48 7.35 -12.88 13.35
CA PHE A 48 8.62 -12.41 13.86
C PHE A 48 8.40 -11.57 15.13
N SER A 49 9.34 -11.66 16.06
CA SER A 49 9.39 -10.81 17.25
C SER A 49 10.83 -10.33 17.50
N SER A 50 10.94 -9.18 18.17
CA SER A 50 12.16 -8.67 18.81
C SER A 50 12.09 -8.91 20.33
N ALA A 51 13.25 -9.00 20.98
CA ALA A 51 13.36 -9.15 22.43
C ALA A 51 13.22 -7.77 23.13
N GLU A 52 13.16 -7.77 24.45
CA GLU A 52 12.95 -6.55 25.26
C GLU A 52 14.06 -5.49 25.13
N ASP A 53 15.28 -5.88 24.75
CA ASP A 53 16.43 -4.99 24.62
C ASP A 53 17.17 -5.16 23.27
N GLU A 54 16.55 -5.83 22.29
CA GLU A 54 17.21 -6.15 21.02
C GLU A 54 16.31 -5.78 19.83
N PRO A 55 16.50 -4.59 19.22
CA PRO A 55 15.83 -4.27 17.97
C PRO A 55 16.29 -5.22 16.87
N ARG A 56 15.41 -5.47 15.90
CA ARG A 56 15.60 -6.48 14.86
C ARG A 56 15.34 -5.91 13.48
N GLU A 57 16.31 -6.08 12.59
CA GLU A 57 16.12 -5.77 11.17
C GLU A 57 15.77 -7.04 10.38
N LEU A 58 14.74 -6.94 9.54
CA LEU A 58 14.26 -8.01 8.69
C LEU A 58 14.27 -7.54 7.24
N ARG A 59 14.88 -8.34 6.37
CA ARG A 59 14.72 -8.19 4.91
C ARG A 59 13.65 -9.16 4.42
N LEU A 60 12.58 -8.61 3.85
CA LEU A 60 11.46 -9.37 3.31
C LEU A 60 11.80 -9.92 1.92
N THR A 61 11.01 -10.87 1.43
CA THR A 61 11.30 -11.60 0.19
C THR A 61 11.17 -10.77 -1.08
N ASP A 62 10.45 -9.64 -1.02
CA ASP A 62 10.36 -8.63 -2.07
C ASP A 62 11.53 -7.62 -2.03
N GLY A 63 12.40 -7.70 -1.03
CA GLY A 63 13.50 -6.77 -0.82
C GLY A 63 13.16 -5.56 0.04
N SER A 64 11.90 -5.42 0.48
CA SER A 64 11.52 -4.42 1.49
C SER A 64 12.18 -4.74 2.83
N GLU A 65 12.36 -3.73 3.67
CA GLU A 65 12.95 -3.88 5.01
C GLU A 65 11.95 -3.51 6.10
N VAL A 66 12.01 -4.24 7.21
CA VAL A 66 11.29 -3.92 8.44
C VAL A 66 12.29 -3.82 9.57
N ARG A 67 12.40 -2.63 10.16
CA ARG A 67 13.16 -2.40 11.39
C ARG A 67 12.17 -2.45 12.54
N MET A 68 12.28 -3.46 13.38
CA MET A 68 11.47 -3.66 14.57
C MET A 68 12.24 -3.09 15.76
N GLU A 69 11.63 -2.16 16.49
CA GLU A 69 12.18 -1.73 17.78
C GLU A 69 12.05 -2.87 18.82
N GLU A 70 12.58 -2.70 20.03
CA GLU A 70 12.40 -3.69 21.09
C GLU A 70 10.91 -4.03 21.37
N SER A 71 10.67 -5.21 21.93
CA SER A 71 9.32 -5.68 22.34
C SER A 71 8.24 -5.60 21.24
N SER A 72 8.64 -5.78 19.99
CA SER A 72 7.79 -5.65 18.82
C SER A 72 7.50 -7.01 18.20
N ALA A 73 6.31 -7.16 17.61
CA ALA A 73 5.92 -8.38 16.95
C ALA A 73 5.14 -8.08 15.66
N ILE A 74 5.50 -8.82 14.60
CA ILE A 74 4.84 -8.72 13.30
C ILE A 74 4.46 -10.10 12.76
N ALA A 75 3.42 -10.14 11.93
CA ALA A 75 3.09 -11.28 11.09
C ALA A 75 3.10 -10.88 9.62
N VAL A 76 3.93 -11.54 8.82
CA VAL A 76 4.07 -11.30 7.38
C VAL A 76 3.29 -12.38 6.63
N ARG A 77 2.45 -11.96 5.69
CA ARG A 77 1.70 -12.84 4.78
C ARG A 77 1.77 -12.27 3.37
N TYR A 78 2.55 -12.92 2.52
CA TYR A 78 2.64 -12.57 1.11
C TYR A 78 1.87 -13.60 0.29
N SER A 79 1.17 -13.11 -0.73
CA SER A 79 0.54 -13.93 -1.77
C SER A 79 0.92 -13.40 -3.15
N ASP A 80 0.38 -14.02 -4.19
CA ASP A 80 0.55 -13.55 -5.57
C ASP A 80 -0.20 -12.22 -5.82
N GLU A 81 -1.17 -11.89 -4.96
CA GLU A 81 -2.03 -10.71 -5.12
C GLU A 81 -1.57 -9.52 -4.27
N GLN A 82 -0.96 -9.75 -3.11
CA GLN A 82 -0.64 -8.68 -2.16
C GLN A 82 0.51 -9.05 -1.21
N ARG A 83 1.16 -8.01 -0.68
CA ARG A 83 2.16 -8.09 0.38
C ARG A 83 1.54 -7.54 1.66
N ARG A 84 1.27 -8.38 2.66
CA ARG A 84 0.67 -7.93 3.93
C ARG A 84 1.63 -8.12 5.09
N VAL A 85 1.75 -7.10 5.92
CA VAL A 85 2.41 -7.16 7.22
C VAL A 85 1.44 -6.67 8.28
N GLN A 86 1.30 -7.41 9.37
CA GLN A 86 0.50 -7.01 10.52
C GLN A 86 1.46 -6.72 11.68
N LEU A 87 1.42 -5.51 12.22
CA LEU A 87 2.04 -5.17 13.49
C LEU A 87 1.08 -5.56 14.62
N THR A 88 1.50 -6.52 15.45
CA THR A 88 0.68 -7.02 16.56
C THR A 88 1.03 -6.37 17.90
N SER A 89 2.24 -5.85 18.05
CA SER A 89 2.68 -5.04 19.20
C SER A 89 3.95 -4.25 18.88
N GLY A 90 4.19 -3.18 19.65
CA GLY A 90 5.46 -2.44 19.62
C GLY A 90 5.54 -1.42 18.50
N GLU A 91 6.71 -1.24 17.92
CA GLU A 91 6.98 -0.28 16.86
C GLU A 91 7.82 -0.90 15.75
N ALA A 92 7.45 -0.57 14.51
CA ALA A 92 8.24 -0.95 13.36
C ALA A 92 8.30 0.17 12.32
N THR A 93 9.47 0.33 11.72
CA THR A 93 9.70 1.14 10.54
C THR A 93 9.75 0.25 9.31
N PHE A 94 9.00 0.62 8.27
CA PHE A 94 8.89 -0.09 7.01
C PHE A 94 9.58 0.73 5.92
N ILE A 95 10.55 0.14 5.23
CA ILE A 95 11.15 0.69 4.01
C ILE A 95 10.67 -0.17 2.84
N VAL A 96 9.74 0.38 2.07
CA VAL A 96 9.01 -0.37 1.06
C VAL A 96 9.61 -0.11 -0.32
N VAL A 97 9.96 -1.19 -1.00
CA VAL A 97 10.52 -1.15 -2.36
C VAL A 97 9.42 -1.36 -3.43
N PRO A 98 9.66 -0.96 -4.69
CA PRO A 98 8.72 -1.18 -5.78
C PRO A 98 8.41 -2.67 -5.99
N ASP A 99 7.13 -3.00 -6.16
CA ASP A 99 6.60 -4.32 -6.56
C ASP A 99 5.24 -4.07 -7.25
N SER A 100 4.79 -4.98 -8.10
CA SER A 100 3.47 -4.89 -8.74
C SER A 100 2.32 -5.15 -7.76
N ARG A 101 2.58 -5.87 -6.66
CA ARG A 101 1.61 -6.18 -5.61
C ARG A 101 1.54 -5.06 -4.58
N PRO A 102 0.35 -4.62 -4.15
CA PRO A 102 0.21 -3.60 -3.11
C PRO A 102 0.83 -4.06 -1.78
N PHE A 103 1.51 -3.14 -1.09
CA PHE A 103 2.04 -3.37 0.26
C PHE A 103 1.06 -2.83 1.30
N TRP A 104 0.62 -3.69 2.20
CA TRP A 104 -0.34 -3.37 3.25
C TRP A 104 0.29 -3.58 4.62
N VAL A 105 0.24 -2.55 5.47
CA VAL A 105 0.54 -2.66 6.90
C VAL A 105 -0.77 -2.53 7.68
N GLN A 106 -1.02 -3.45 8.61
CA GLN A 106 -2.17 -3.39 9.50
C GLN A 106 -1.71 -3.32 10.96
N ALA A 107 -2.29 -2.40 11.73
CA ALA A 107 -2.12 -2.27 13.17
C ALA A 107 -3.48 -1.98 13.79
N ASN A 108 -4.08 -2.99 14.42
CA ASN A 108 -5.47 -2.95 14.90
C ASN A 108 -6.44 -2.36 13.84
N MET A 109 -7.06 -1.20 14.12
CA MET A 109 -8.02 -0.52 13.24
C MET A 109 -7.37 0.30 12.11
N LEU A 110 -6.05 0.49 12.16
CA LEU A 110 -5.29 1.19 11.12
C LEU A 110 -4.88 0.20 10.02
N ARG A 111 -5.13 0.58 8.78
CA ARG A 111 -4.62 -0.07 7.58
C ARG A 111 -3.89 0.94 6.72
N VAL A 112 -2.68 0.63 6.30
CA VAL A 112 -1.82 1.51 5.50
C VAL A 112 -1.50 0.81 4.18
N ASN A 113 -1.79 1.45 3.07
CA ASN A 113 -1.29 1.06 1.75
C ASN A 113 -0.05 1.89 1.41
N ALA A 114 1.01 1.22 0.98
CA ALA A 114 2.28 1.84 0.66
C ALA A 114 2.80 1.39 -0.72
N GLY A 115 3.30 2.37 -1.48
CA GLY A 115 4.16 2.14 -2.64
C GLY A 115 5.63 2.26 -2.23
N VAL A 116 6.44 2.98 -2.99
CA VAL A 116 7.81 3.34 -2.59
C VAL A 116 7.74 4.39 -1.48
N SER A 117 8.10 4.01 -0.27
CA SER A 117 7.97 4.88 0.92
C SER A 117 8.79 4.38 2.10
N ALA A 118 9.01 5.27 3.06
CA ALA A 118 9.49 4.92 4.39
C ALA A 118 8.53 5.49 5.44
N PHE A 119 8.06 4.67 6.36
CA PHE A 119 7.13 5.09 7.42
C PHE A 119 7.25 4.20 8.65
N SER A 120 6.90 4.74 9.82
CA SER A 120 6.82 3.96 11.06
C SER A 120 5.38 3.83 11.56
N VAL A 121 5.10 2.71 12.20
CA VAL A 121 3.86 2.47 12.93
C VAL A 121 4.22 2.03 14.34
N ARG A 122 3.71 2.74 15.34
CA ARG A 122 3.74 2.35 16.75
C ARG A 122 2.35 1.92 17.18
N LEU A 123 2.27 0.78 17.84
CA LEU A 123 1.05 0.19 18.38
C LEU A 123 1.27 -0.13 19.87
N ASN A 124 0.52 0.56 20.73
CA ASN A 124 0.41 0.24 22.14
C ASN A 124 -1.06 0.16 22.56
N GLN A 125 -1.31 -0.07 23.85
CA GLN A 125 -2.67 -0.23 24.37
C GLN A 125 -3.54 1.04 24.22
N GLU A 126 -2.93 2.22 24.23
CA GLU A 126 -3.64 3.51 24.25
C GLU A 126 -3.83 4.10 22.86
N SER A 127 -2.87 3.89 21.97
CA SER A 127 -2.79 4.61 20.72
C SER A 127 -2.08 3.83 19.60
N ILE A 128 -2.38 4.24 18.38
CA ILE A 128 -1.70 3.86 17.16
C ILE A 128 -1.11 5.14 16.57
N VAL A 129 0.19 5.18 16.34
CA VAL A 129 0.88 6.33 15.74
C VAL A 129 1.47 5.92 14.40
N LEU A 130 1.07 6.60 13.34
CA LEU A 130 1.67 6.47 12.01
C LEU A 130 2.46 7.73 11.70
N HIS A 131 3.73 7.58 11.36
CA HIS A 131 4.59 8.67 10.91
C HIS A 131 5.18 8.36 9.54
N VAL A 132 5.00 9.27 8.57
CA VAL A 132 5.55 9.11 7.22
C VAL A 132 6.90 9.83 7.14
N ILE A 133 7.95 9.06 6.87
CA ILE A 133 9.33 9.54 6.82
C ILE A 133 9.63 10.01 5.38
N GLU A 134 9.35 9.17 4.39
CA GLU A 134 9.54 9.46 2.97
C GLU A 134 8.39 8.93 2.12
N GLY A 135 8.14 9.63 1.00
CA GLY A 135 7.13 9.24 0.03
C GLY A 135 5.70 9.59 0.46
N GLU A 136 4.77 8.73 0.06
CA GLU A 136 3.34 8.85 0.31
C GLU A 136 2.78 7.50 0.77
N VAL A 137 1.87 7.53 1.75
CA VAL A 137 1.07 6.37 2.15
C VAL A 137 -0.41 6.73 2.16
N ARG A 138 -1.27 5.74 1.98
CA ARG A 138 -2.72 5.88 2.19
C ARG A 138 -3.12 5.15 3.45
N ALA A 139 -3.57 5.88 4.45
CA ALA A 139 -4.05 5.35 5.71
C ALA A 139 -5.58 5.26 5.72
N GLN A 140 -6.11 4.14 6.19
CA GLN A 140 -7.52 3.89 6.42
C GLN A 140 -7.74 3.55 7.89
N SER A 141 -8.68 4.24 8.53
CA SER A 141 -9.10 3.97 9.90
C SER A 141 -10.53 4.47 10.11
N GLN A 142 -11.36 3.72 10.85
CA GLN A 142 -12.75 4.11 11.18
C GLN A 142 -13.57 4.55 9.96
N GLY A 143 -13.41 3.86 8.82
CA GLY A 143 -14.11 4.17 7.57
C GLY A 143 -13.62 5.42 6.83
N LYS A 144 -12.64 6.15 7.38
CA LYS A 144 -12.00 7.29 6.72
C LYS A 144 -10.73 6.82 6.02
N VAL A 145 -10.50 7.35 4.82
CA VAL A 145 -9.27 7.14 4.04
C VAL A 145 -8.61 8.49 3.89
N GLN A 146 -7.30 8.56 4.15
CA GLN A 146 -6.49 9.75 4.01
C GLN A 146 -5.16 9.42 3.34
N THR A 147 -4.72 10.32 2.48
CA THR A 147 -3.38 10.25 1.89
C THR A 147 -2.44 11.10 2.75
N LEU A 148 -1.29 10.54 3.10
CA LEU A 148 -0.29 11.15 3.98
C LEU A 148 1.03 11.24 3.25
N LEU A 149 1.61 12.44 3.24
CA LEU A 149 2.92 12.73 2.66
C LEU A 149 4.00 12.70 3.73
N ALA A 150 5.25 12.62 3.31
CA ALA A 150 6.42 12.77 4.18
C ALA A 150 6.27 13.94 5.17
N GLY A 151 6.64 13.68 6.43
CA GLY A 151 6.48 14.59 7.56
C GLY A 151 5.10 14.55 8.23
N ALA A 152 4.09 13.89 7.63
CA ALA A 152 2.79 13.75 8.26
C ALA A 152 2.81 12.73 9.40
N THR A 153 2.06 13.03 10.46
CA THR A 153 1.83 12.12 11.59
C THR A 153 0.34 12.02 11.87
N VAL A 154 -0.13 10.80 12.13
CA VAL A 154 -1.50 10.52 12.55
C VAL A 154 -1.45 9.75 13.85
N VAL A 155 -2.26 10.18 14.81
CA VAL A 155 -2.47 9.49 16.08
C VAL A 155 -3.92 9.05 16.17
N LEU A 156 -4.14 7.78 16.42
CA LEU A 156 -5.46 7.17 16.61
C LEU A 156 -5.53 6.62 18.03
N ASN A 157 -6.69 6.75 18.67
CA ASN A 157 -6.94 6.11 19.96
C ASN A 157 -7.23 4.63 19.75
N ASN A 158 -6.63 3.77 20.58
CA ASN A 158 -6.72 2.32 20.48
C ASN A 158 -7.86 1.74 21.36
N ARG A 159 -9.02 2.41 21.39
CA ARG A 159 -10.18 2.02 22.21
C ARG A 159 -11.10 1.03 21.52
#